data_AF-A0A2U2CH06-F1
#
_entry.id   AF-A0A2U2CH06-F1
#
_cell.length_a   1.000
_cell.length_b   1.000
_cell.length_c   1.000
_cell.angle_alpha   90.00
_cell.angle_beta   90.00
_cell.angle_gamma   90.00
#
_symmetry.space_group_name_H-M   'P 1'
#
loop_
_entity.id
_entity.type
_entity.pdbx_description
1 polymer ?
#
loop_
_entity_poly.entity_id
_entity_poly.type
_entity_poly.pdbx_seq_one_letter_code
_entity_poly.pdbx_strand_id
1 'polypeptide(L)'
;MERILAFTLLLLLPIGASAEEEVVAGLSQNRVSITANFDGSEIVVYGAVKRMAPPPEAGPLQVIVTITGPSRPVVVRRKERVWSIWVNTDSVEVDAAPSFYAVASTGPLNEVLSEVEDLRHRISINRMIRSVGAPMTITDAQTFSSAVVRLREKNDLYQTAEGGVRLDQETLFRANVALPANLVEGHYTARIFLTRDRQVVSSHETVIEVSKVGLERWIFDLAHEKPLLYGLLSIFIAILAGWGASAVFQRIRL
;
A
#
# COMPACT_ATOMS: atom_id res chain seq x y z
N MET A 1 -53.40 -2.66 52.68
CA MET A 1 -51.98 -2.24 52.73
C MET A 1 -51.16 -3.37 52.12
N GLU A 2 -51.32 -3.78 50.87
CA GLU A 2 -51.22 -3.05 49.59
C GLU A 2 -50.01 -2.13 49.50
N ARG A 3 -49.14 -2.45 48.54
CA ARG A 3 -47.92 -1.75 48.09
C ARG A 3 -46.68 -2.03 48.94
N ILE A 4 -45.85 -2.97 48.46
CA ILE A 4 -44.38 -2.92 48.36
C ILE A 4 -43.96 -4.36 47.99
N LEU A 5 -44.16 -4.76 46.74
CA LEU A 5 -43.61 -5.99 46.15
C LEU A 5 -43.67 -5.85 44.63
N ALA A 6 -43.12 -4.75 44.11
CA ALA A 6 -43.09 -4.46 42.68
C ALA A 6 -41.89 -3.56 42.36
N PHE A 7 -40.68 -3.99 42.68
CA PHE A 7 -39.48 -3.27 42.22
C PHE A 7 -38.23 -4.16 42.04
N THR A 8 -38.43 -5.41 41.61
CA THR A 8 -37.33 -6.34 41.30
C THR A 8 -37.61 -7.08 40.00
N LEU A 9 -37.83 -6.32 38.92
CA LEU A 9 -37.76 -6.84 37.56
C LEU A 9 -37.13 -5.77 36.65
N LEU A 10 -35.97 -5.27 37.07
CA LEU A 10 -35.15 -4.40 36.23
C LEU A 10 -34.34 -5.29 35.28
N LEU A 11 -34.89 -5.44 34.08
CA LEU A 11 -34.19 -5.67 32.80
C LEU A 11 -32.92 -6.55 32.87
N LEU A 12 -33.09 -7.87 32.80
CA LEU A 12 -32.16 -8.68 31.99
C LEU A 12 -32.52 -8.45 30.52
N LEU A 13 -32.13 -7.31 29.97
CA LEU A 13 -31.96 -7.23 28.52
C LEU A 13 -30.80 -8.19 28.19
N PRO A 14 -30.98 -9.14 27.26
CA PRO A 14 -29.83 -9.85 26.73
C PRO A 14 -28.97 -8.79 26.05
N ILE A 15 -27.85 -8.44 26.69
CA ILE A 15 -26.77 -7.74 26.02
C ILE A 15 -26.33 -8.73 24.95
N GLY A 16 -26.80 -8.52 23.72
CA GLY A 16 -26.38 -9.30 22.58
C GLY A 16 -24.87 -9.26 22.57
N ALA A 17 -24.24 -10.39 22.85
CA ALA A 17 -22.80 -10.53 22.71
C ALA A 17 -22.51 -10.27 21.24
N SER A 18 -22.08 -9.05 20.92
CA SER A 18 -21.59 -8.73 19.59
C SER A 18 -20.47 -9.72 19.32
N ALA A 19 -20.65 -10.57 18.31
CA ALA A 19 -19.60 -11.46 17.85
C ALA A 19 -18.45 -10.57 17.37
N GLU A 20 -17.44 -10.40 18.21
CA GLU A 20 -16.28 -9.58 17.91
C GLU A 20 -15.47 -10.31 16.84
N GLU A 21 -15.48 -9.76 15.62
CA GLU A 21 -14.68 -10.24 14.49
C GLU A 21 -13.38 -9.43 14.45
N GLU A 22 -12.25 -10.11 14.59
CA GLU A 22 -10.92 -9.51 14.58
C GLU A 22 -10.17 -9.95 13.32
N VAL A 23 -9.60 -9.01 12.59
CA VAL A 23 -8.66 -9.34 11.51
C VAL A 23 -7.33 -9.76 12.10
N VAL A 24 -6.88 -10.96 11.74
CA VAL A 24 -5.48 -11.34 11.89
C VAL A 24 -4.91 -11.50 10.49
N ALA A 25 -4.16 -10.50 10.03
CA ALA A 25 -3.58 -10.47 8.70
C ALA A 25 -2.05 -10.53 8.76
N GLY A 26 -1.46 -11.12 7.72
CA GLY A 26 -0.03 -11.17 7.48
C GLY A 26 0.30 -10.81 6.03
N LEU A 27 1.58 -10.59 5.77
CA LEU A 27 2.10 -10.34 4.43
C LEU A 27 3.06 -11.47 4.06
N SER A 28 3.05 -11.89 2.79
CA SER A 28 4.05 -12.82 2.27
C SER A 28 5.46 -12.27 2.35
N GLN A 29 5.60 -10.95 2.29
CA GLN A 29 6.84 -10.24 2.50
C GLN A 29 6.53 -8.84 3.05
N ASN A 30 7.31 -8.41 4.03
CA ASN A 30 7.24 -7.06 4.60
C ASN A 30 8.37 -6.15 4.11
N ARG A 31 9.16 -6.60 3.13
CA ARG A 31 10.28 -5.84 2.54
C ARG A 31 10.29 -6.01 1.02
N VAL A 32 10.48 -4.90 0.30
CA VAL A 32 10.68 -4.88 -1.16
C VAL A 32 12.02 -4.22 -1.46
N SER A 33 12.78 -4.87 -2.32
CA SER A 33 14.14 -4.50 -2.69
C SER A 33 14.18 -3.96 -4.11
N ILE A 34 14.46 -2.67 -4.26
CA ILE A 34 14.60 -2.02 -5.58
C ILE A 34 16.07 -2.07 -6.00
N THR A 35 16.38 -2.80 -7.07
CA THR A 35 17.70 -2.84 -7.69
C THR A 35 17.76 -1.96 -8.95
N ALA A 36 18.93 -1.77 -9.54
CA ALA A 36 19.08 -1.01 -10.79
C ALA A 36 18.28 -1.61 -11.97
N ASN A 37 17.98 -2.91 -11.92
CA ASN A 37 17.23 -3.64 -12.95
C ASN A 37 15.82 -4.03 -12.45
N PHE A 38 15.27 -3.34 -11.46
CA PHE A 38 13.95 -3.64 -10.91
C PHE A 38 12.86 -3.37 -11.96
N ASP A 39 12.08 -4.40 -12.27
CA ASP A 39 11.00 -4.43 -13.26
C ASP A 39 9.59 -4.52 -12.64
N GLY A 40 9.53 -4.55 -11.30
CA GLY A 40 8.31 -4.68 -10.52
C GLY A 40 8.39 -5.83 -9.53
N SER A 41 7.38 -5.97 -8.70
CA SER A 41 7.22 -7.15 -7.84
C SER A 41 5.75 -7.38 -7.53
N GLU A 42 5.43 -8.49 -6.88
CA GLU A 42 4.07 -8.78 -6.41
C GLU A 42 4.11 -8.98 -4.89
N ILE A 43 3.15 -8.39 -4.19
CA ILE A 43 2.91 -8.67 -2.77
C ILE A 43 1.61 -9.44 -2.63
N VAL A 44 1.72 -10.61 -2.00
CA VAL A 44 0.57 -11.38 -1.57
C VAL A 44 0.24 -11.00 -0.13
N VAL A 45 -0.95 -10.43 0.07
CA VAL A 45 -1.53 -10.17 1.39
C VAL A 45 -2.44 -11.35 1.72
N TYR A 46 -2.24 -11.97 2.87
CA TYR A 46 -3.08 -13.07 3.33
C TYR A 46 -3.52 -12.85 4.76
N GLY A 47 -4.65 -13.42 5.14
CA GLY A 47 -5.08 -13.33 6.53
C GLY A 47 -6.23 -14.25 6.82
N ALA A 48 -6.56 -14.29 8.10
CA ALA A 48 -7.70 -14.99 8.62
C ALA A 48 -8.59 -14.04 9.43
N VAL A 49 -9.89 -14.26 9.37
CA VAL A 49 -10.84 -13.63 10.27
C VAL A 49 -10.96 -14.50 11.51
N LYS A 50 -10.50 -13.96 12.64
CA LYS A 50 -10.63 -14.60 13.94
C LYS A 50 -11.99 -14.23 14.52
N ARG A 51 -12.72 -15.25 14.94
CA ARG A 51 -14.05 -15.12 15.55
C ARG A 51 -14.15 -15.99 16.79
N MET A 52 -14.82 -15.47 17.82
CA MET A 52 -15.09 -16.20 19.08
C MET A 52 -16.49 -16.81 19.11
N ALA A 53 -17.32 -16.52 18.11
CA ALA A 53 -18.68 -17.00 17.94
C ALA A 53 -18.95 -17.38 16.46
N PRO A 54 -20.05 -18.10 16.15
CA PRO A 54 -20.48 -18.33 14.78
C PRO A 54 -20.62 -17.03 13.99
N PRO A 55 -20.53 -17.08 12.64
CA PRO A 55 -20.77 -15.90 11.81
C PRO A 55 -22.07 -15.18 12.23
N PRO A 56 -22.03 -13.86 12.46
CA PRO A 56 -23.25 -13.10 12.72
C PRO A 56 -24.21 -13.23 11.53
N GLU A 57 -25.52 -13.17 11.78
CA GLU A 57 -26.56 -13.20 10.72
C GLU A 57 -26.59 -11.94 9.82
N ALA A 58 -25.64 -11.03 10.01
CA ALA A 58 -25.44 -9.88 9.14
C ALA A 58 -24.96 -10.32 7.73
N GLY A 59 -24.98 -9.41 6.75
CA GLY A 59 -24.69 -9.72 5.34
C GLY A 59 -23.32 -10.37 5.11
N PRO A 60 -22.99 -10.80 3.89
CA PRO A 60 -21.76 -11.56 3.63
C PRO A 60 -20.51 -10.79 4.05
N LEU A 61 -19.52 -11.51 4.59
CA LEU A 61 -18.23 -10.90 4.91
C LEU A 61 -17.53 -10.47 3.62
N GLN A 62 -16.99 -9.26 3.64
CA GLN A 62 -16.19 -8.71 2.55
C GLN A 62 -14.85 -8.23 3.10
N VAL A 63 -13.82 -8.28 2.26
CA VAL A 63 -12.46 -7.83 2.60
C VAL A 63 -11.99 -6.81 1.58
N ILE A 64 -11.35 -5.75 2.08
CA ILE A 64 -10.69 -4.72 1.27
C ILE A 64 -9.25 -4.59 1.73
N VAL A 65 -8.32 -4.61 0.79
CA VAL A 65 -6.89 -4.42 1.03
C VAL A 65 -6.45 -3.16 0.31
N THR A 66 -5.80 -2.25 1.03
CA THR A 66 -5.21 -1.04 0.45
C THR A 66 -3.70 -1.04 0.70
N ILE A 67 -2.90 -0.60 -0.26
CA ILE A 67 -1.46 -0.36 -0.09
C ILE A 67 -1.18 1.09 -0.43
N THR A 68 -0.58 1.84 0.51
CA THR A 68 -0.29 3.27 0.36
C THR A 68 1.21 3.50 0.45
N GLY A 69 1.79 4.07 -0.59
CA GLY A 69 3.20 4.49 -0.59
C GLY A 69 3.42 5.81 0.16
N PRO A 70 4.68 6.22 0.35
CA PRO A 70 5.00 7.46 1.04
C PRO A 70 4.36 8.66 0.32
N SER A 71 3.68 9.51 1.09
CA SER A 71 3.14 10.79 0.62
C SER A 71 4.26 11.81 0.53
N ARG A 72 4.38 12.43 -0.65
CA ARG A 72 5.29 13.57 -0.90
C ARG A 72 4.46 14.68 -1.52
N PRO A 73 4.74 15.96 -1.20
CA PRO A 73 4.09 17.08 -1.88
C PRO A 73 4.46 17.03 -3.37
N VAL A 74 3.46 17.25 -4.24
CA VAL A 74 3.66 17.24 -5.70
C VAL A 74 3.10 18.51 -6.31
N VAL A 75 3.91 19.19 -7.12
CA VAL A 75 3.47 20.37 -7.88
C VAL A 75 2.98 19.93 -9.26
N VAL A 76 1.70 20.13 -9.52
CA VAL A 76 1.04 19.82 -10.79
C VAL A 76 0.96 21.09 -11.62
N ARG A 77 1.34 21.02 -12.90
CA ARG A 77 1.31 22.17 -13.81
C ARG A 77 0.37 21.91 -14.98
N ARG A 78 -0.52 22.86 -15.25
CA ARG A 78 -1.38 22.86 -16.44
C ARG A 78 -0.59 23.43 -17.61
N LYS A 79 -0.49 22.67 -18.69
CA LYS A 79 0.08 23.14 -19.95
C LYS A 79 -1.05 23.57 -20.88
N GLU A 80 -1.01 24.80 -21.32
CA GLU A 80 -1.91 25.33 -22.34
C GLU A 80 -1.09 25.85 -23.52
N ARG A 81 -1.72 25.87 -24.70
CA ARG A 81 -1.07 26.32 -25.92
C ARG A 81 -1.38 27.80 -26.13
N VAL A 82 -0.42 28.65 -25.80
CA VAL A 82 -0.50 30.09 -26.02
C VAL A 82 0.41 30.46 -27.18
N TRP A 83 -0.15 31.13 -28.18
CA TRP A 83 0.58 31.56 -29.39
C TRP A 83 1.41 30.42 -30.02
N SER A 84 0.79 29.25 -30.18
CA SER A 84 1.39 28.04 -30.76
C SER A 84 2.48 27.34 -29.92
N ILE A 85 2.87 27.89 -28.76
CA ILE A 85 3.89 27.33 -27.86
C ILE A 85 3.20 26.76 -26.60
N TRP A 86 3.72 25.64 -26.07
CA TRP A 86 3.23 25.07 -24.83
C TRP A 86 3.81 25.83 -23.64
N VAL A 87 2.96 26.49 -22.87
CA VAL A 87 3.36 27.24 -21.68
C VAL A 87 2.65 26.65 -20.46
N ASN A 88 3.33 26.63 -19.32
CA ASN A 88 2.70 26.30 -18.05
C ASN A 88 1.89 27.53 -17.60
N THR A 89 0.57 27.48 -17.69
CA THR A 89 -0.31 28.62 -17.35
C THR A 89 -0.65 28.64 -15.87
N ASP A 90 -0.97 27.47 -15.30
CA ASP A 90 -1.34 27.33 -13.88
C ASP A 90 -0.47 26.28 -13.17
N SER A 91 -0.23 26.48 -11.87
CA SER A 91 0.40 25.49 -10.99
C SER A 91 -0.39 25.32 -9.70
N VAL A 92 -0.64 24.07 -9.32
CA VAL A 92 -1.31 23.70 -8.07
C VAL A 92 -0.40 22.75 -7.30
N GLU A 93 -0.17 23.05 -6.03
CA GLU A 93 0.50 22.14 -5.11
C GLU A 93 -0.53 21.17 -4.53
N VAL A 94 -0.21 19.88 -4.57
CA VAL A 94 -1.01 18.81 -3.98
C VAL A 94 -0.26 18.31 -2.76
N ASP A 95 -0.75 18.69 -1.58
CA ASP A 95 -0.04 18.50 -0.30
C ASP A 95 0.16 17.02 0.07
N ALA A 96 -0.76 16.13 -0.33
CA ALA A 96 -0.73 14.73 0.07
C ALA A 96 -1.26 13.78 -1.02
N ALA A 97 -0.42 13.50 -2.02
CA ALA A 97 -0.70 12.46 -3.02
C ALA A 97 0.28 11.28 -2.84
N PRO A 98 -0.16 10.13 -2.29
CA PRO A 98 0.70 8.96 -2.06
C PRO A 98 1.41 8.54 -3.34
N SER A 99 2.74 8.34 -3.30
CA SER A 99 3.53 7.96 -4.48
C SER A 99 3.01 6.71 -5.20
N PHE A 100 2.34 5.83 -4.48
CA PHE A 100 1.64 4.65 -4.96
C PHE A 100 0.36 4.45 -4.13
N TYR A 101 -0.72 3.98 -4.76
CA TYR A 101 -1.93 3.58 -4.05
C TYR A 101 -2.66 2.47 -4.79
N ALA A 102 -2.83 1.31 -4.16
CA ALA A 102 -3.63 0.24 -4.72
C ALA A 102 -4.77 -0.11 -3.76
N VAL A 103 -5.94 -0.37 -4.30
CA VAL A 103 -7.09 -0.93 -3.57
C VAL A 103 -7.54 -2.20 -4.26
N ALA A 104 -7.67 -3.29 -3.50
CA ALA A 104 -8.23 -4.55 -3.94
C ALA A 104 -9.39 -4.92 -3.03
N SER A 105 -10.49 -5.36 -3.60
CA SER A 105 -11.69 -5.76 -2.86
C SER A 105 -12.20 -7.12 -3.31
N THR A 106 -13.04 -7.72 -2.48
CA THR A 106 -13.72 -9.00 -2.71
C THR A 106 -14.81 -8.91 -3.78
N GLY A 107 -15.47 -7.75 -3.89
CA GLY A 107 -16.42 -7.40 -4.93
C GLY A 107 -16.33 -5.92 -5.33
N PRO A 108 -17.29 -5.40 -6.11
CA PRO A 108 -17.35 -3.98 -6.48
C PRO A 108 -17.32 -3.06 -5.25
N LEU A 109 -16.54 -1.98 -5.29
CA LEU A 109 -16.27 -1.18 -4.08
C LEU A 109 -17.54 -0.55 -3.49
N ASN A 110 -18.49 -0.18 -4.35
CA ASN A 110 -19.81 0.36 -3.98
C ASN A 110 -20.76 -0.66 -3.33
N GLU A 111 -20.53 -1.96 -3.55
CA GLU A 111 -21.32 -3.05 -2.96
C GLU A 111 -20.72 -3.55 -1.64
N VAL A 112 -19.40 -3.42 -1.46
CA VAL A 112 -18.71 -3.88 -0.25
C VAL A 112 -18.48 -2.77 0.78
N LEU A 113 -18.53 -1.50 0.38
CA LEU A 113 -18.23 -0.35 1.24
C LEU A 113 -19.25 0.78 1.04
N SER A 114 -19.72 1.38 2.13
CA SER A 114 -20.62 2.52 2.07
C SER A 114 -19.85 3.81 1.87
N GLU A 115 -20.46 4.82 1.25
CA GLU A 115 -19.80 6.12 1.06
C GLU A 115 -19.40 6.80 2.38
N VAL A 116 -20.17 6.54 3.46
CA VAL A 116 -19.87 7.06 4.81
C VAL A 116 -18.58 6.44 5.35
N GLU A 117 -18.44 5.12 5.22
CA GLU A 117 -17.21 4.43 5.62
C GLU A 117 -16.03 4.80 4.72
N ASP A 118 -16.24 4.96 3.41
CA ASP A 118 -15.20 5.40 2.49
C ASP A 118 -14.71 6.82 2.84
N LEU A 119 -15.60 7.73 3.21
CA LEU A 119 -15.25 9.06 3.71
C LEU A 119 -14.45 9.01 5.02
N ARG A 120 -14.82 8.09 5.92
CA ARG A 120 -14.16 7.93 7.22
C ARG A 120 -12.77 7.34 7.09
N HIS A 121 -12.63 6.26 6.31
CA HIS A 121 -11.40 5.46 6.22
C HIS A 121 -10.51 5.80 5.00
N ARG A 122 -11.04 6.56 4.03
CA ARG A 122 -10.36 6.97 2.79
C ARG A 122 -9.81 5.76 2.02
N ILE A 123 -10.72 4.94 1.51
CA ILE A 123 -10.42 3.64 0.89
C ILE A 123 -10.42 3.74 -0.64
N SER A 124 -11.31 4.52 -1.24
CA SER A 124 -11.28 4.76 -2.68
C SER A 124 -10.19 5.76 -3.04
N ILE A 125 -9.64 5.62 -4.26
CA ILE A 125 -8.62 6.53 -4.80
C ILE A 125 -9.08 7.99 -4.69
N ASN A 126 -10.34 8.26 -5.04
CA ASN A 126 -10.95 9.59 -5.00
C ASN A 126 -11.02 10.19 -3.60
N ARG A 127 -11.16 9.36 -2.55
CA ARG A 127 -11.18 9.83 -1.15
C ARG A 127 -9.79 9.88 -0.52
N MET A 128 -8.86 9.05 -0.98
CA MET A 128 -7.46 9.06 -0.53
C MET A 128 -6.76 10.37 -0.91
N ILE A 129 -6.98 10.85 -2.14
CA ILE A 129 -6.36 12.09 -2.61
C ILE A 129 -7.23 13.27 -2.16
N ARG A 130 -6.81 13.95 -1.11
CA ARG A 130 -7.35 15.29 -0.83
C ARG A 130 -6.64 16.31 -1.72
N SER A 131 -7.41 17.08 -2.47
CA SER A 131 -6.98 18.40 -2.92
C SER A 131 -7.00 19.33 -1.69
N VAL A 132 -5.96 19.26 -0.88
CA VAL A 132 -5.62 20.35 0.05
C VAL A 132 -4.51 21.11 -0.66
N GLY A 133 -4.71 22.41 -0.88
CA GLY A 133 -3.69 23.28 -1.47
C GLY A 133 -4.07 24.03 -2.74
N ALA A 134 -5.26 23.87 -3.32
CA ALA A 134 -5.70 24.83 -4.32
C ALA A 134 -5.99 26.18 -3.62
N PRO A 135 -5.30 27.27 -3.97
CA PRO A 135 -5.68 28.60 -3.51
C PRO A 135 -7.19 28.81 -3.75
N MET A 136 -7.89 29.43 -2.79
CA MET A 136 -9.32 29.77 -2.91
C MET A 136 -9.65 30.58 -4.19
N THR A 137 -8.63 31.13 -4.85
CA THR A 137 -8.67 31.84 -6.13
C THR A 137 -8.76 30.94 -7.38
N ILE A 138 -8.51 29.63 -7.28
CA ILE A 138 -8.61 28.70 -8.43
C ILE A 138 -9.94 27.96 -8.37
N THR A 139 -10.88 28.35 -9.23
CA THR A 139 -12.27 27.84 -9.31
C THR A 139 -12.38 26.35 -9.66
N ASP A 140 -11.26 25.67 -9.99
CA ASP A 140 -11.23 24.39 -10.71
C ASP A 140 -10.34 23.32 -10.05
N ALA A 141 -10.13 23.38 -8.73
CA ALA A 141 -9.28 22.48 -7.95
C ALA A 141 -9.59 20.97 -8.17
N GLN A 142 -10.86 20.64 -8.35
CA GLN A 142 -11.36 19.28 -8.60
C GLN A 142 -10.88 18.72 -9.95
N THR A 143 -10.73 19.58 -10.97
CA THR A 143 -10.20 19.18 -12.29
C THR A 143 -8.72 18.84 -12.23
N PHE A 144 -7.96 19.51 -11.37
CA PHE A 144 -6.55 19.17 -11.14
C PHE A 144 -6.39 17.82 -10.41
N SER A 145 -7.19 17.58 -9.36
CA SER A 145 -7.13 16.31 -8.62
C SER A 145 -7.47 15.10 -9.51
N SER A 146 -8.54 15.20 -10.30
CA SER A 146 -8.92 14.15 -11.25
C SER A 146 -7.89 13.93 -12.36
N ALA A 147 -7.21 15.00 -12.81
CA ALA A 147 -6.10 14.86 -13.75
C ALA A 147 -4.89 14.11 -13.16
N VAL A 148 -4.58 14.31 -11.87
CA VAL A 148 -3.53 13.58 -11.15
C VAL A 148 -3.89 12.11 -11.02
N VAL A 149 -5.12 11.81 -10.59
CA VAL A 149 -5.64 10.43 -10.51
C VAL A 149 -5.41 9.74 -11.84
N ARG A 150 -5.95 10.31 -12.92
CA ARG A 150 -5.88 9.74 -14.26
C ARG A 150 -4.45 9.52 -14.74
N LEU A 151 -3.53 10.45 -14.45
CA LEU A 151 -2.13 10.30 -14.82
C LEU A 151 -1.44 9.19 -14.03
N ARG A 152 -1.76 9.03 -12.74
CA ARG A 152 -1.18 7.99 -11.89
C ARG A 152 -1.76 6.61 -12.19
N GLU A 153 -3.05 6.52 -12.52
CA GLU A 153 -3.67 5.29 -13.02
C GLU A 153 -3.02 4.85 -14.34
N LYS A 154 -2.79 5.78 -15.28
CA LYS A 154 -2.12 5.48 -16.54
C LYS A 154 -0.68 4.94 -16.38
N ASN A 155 -0.01 5.28 -15.27
CA ASN A 155 1.35 4.83 -14.97
C ASN A 155 1.36 3.63 -13.99
N ASP A 156 0.22 2.97 -13.79
CA ASP A 156 0.03 1.85 -12.86
C ASP A 156 0.40 2.17 -11.39
N LEU A 157 0.51 3.45 -11.04
CA LEU A 157 0.78 3.90 -9.68
C LEU A 157 -0.48 3.87 -8.83
N TYR A 158 -1.64 4.09 -9.46
CA TYR A 158 -2.95 3.97 -8.86
C TYR A 158 -3.74 2.84 -9.48
N GLN A 159 -4.15 1.88 -8.65
CA GLN A 159 -4.77 0.64 -9.11
C GLN A 159 -6.03 0.36 -8.30
N THR A 160 -7.07 -0.09 -8.99
CA THR A 160 -8.31 -0.60 -8.37
C THR A 160 -8.58 -1.99 -8.92
N ALA A 161 -8.57 -2.98 -8.04
CA ALA A 161 -8.79 -4.39 -8.35
C ALA A 161 -10.03 -4.89 -7.64
N GLU A 162 -11.21 -4.57 -8.18
CA GLU A 162 -12.49 -5.12 -7.72
C GLU A 162 -12.54 -6.62 -8.04
N GLY A 163 -12.81 -7.45 -7.04
CA GLY A 163 -12.66 -8.91 -7.15
C GLY A 163 -11.19 -9.40 -7.07
N GLY A 164 -10.25 -8.51 -6.75
CA GLY A 164 -8.83 -8.84 -6.56
C GLY A 164 -8.53 -9.57 -5.24
N VAL A 165 -9.51 -9.66 -4.33
CA VAL A 165 -9.41 -10.42 -3.08
C VAL A 165 -10.25 -11.69 -3.18
N ARG A 166 -9.64 -12.84 -2.97
CA ARG A 166 -10.34 -14.12 -2.81
C ARG A 166 -10.60 -14.36 -1.34
N LEU A 167 -11.86 -14.62 -0.99
CA LEU A 167 -12.30 -14.94 0.36
C LEU A 167 -12.91 -16.34 0.36
N ASP A 168 -12.29 -17.25 1.11
CA ASP A 168 -12.72 -18.63 1.23
C ASP A 168 -13.39 -18.86 2.60
N GLN A 169 -14.63 -19.35 2.56
CA GLN A 169 -15.42 -19.73 3.73
C GLN A 169 -15.54 -18.62 4.79
N GLU A 170 -15.61 -17.36 4.37
CA GLU A 170 -15.59 -16.16 5.23
C GLU A 170 -14.44 -16.13 6.26
N THR A 171 -13.40 -16.94 6.07
CA THR A 171 -12.39 -17.16 7.09
C THR A 171 -11.03 -16.75 6.57
N LEU A 172 -10.64 -17.25 5.39
CA LEU A 172 -9.32 -17.01 4.84
C LEU A 172 -9.43 -16.09 3.64
N PHE A 173 -8.56 -15.09 3.57
CA PHE A 173 -8.48 -14.23 2.39
C PHE A 173 -7.07 -14.17 1.83
N ARG A 174 -7.00 -13.92 0.52
CA ARG A 174 -5.78 -13.67 -0.22
C ARG A 174 -6.01 -12.54 -1.22
N ALA A 175 -5.11 -11.57 -1.24
CA ALA A 175 -5.07 -10.51 -2.24
C ALA A 175 -3.69 -10.46 -2.87
N ASN A 176 -3.66 -10.29 -4.18
CA ASN A 176 -2.43 -10.12 -4.94
C ASN A 176 -2.35 -8.66 -5.41
N VAL A 177 -1.28 -7.96 -5.04
CA VAL A 177 -1.08 -6.56 -5.43
C VAL A 177 0.22 -6.43 -6.21
N ALA A 178 0.11 -5.98 -7.46
CA ALA A 178 1.26 -5.73 -8.32
C ALA A 178 1.90 -4.38 -7.98
N LEU A 179 3.21 -4.39 -7.78
CA LEU A 179 4.03 -3.22 -7.56
C LEU A 179 4.80 -2.90 -8.85
N PRO A 180 4.62 -1.70 -9.43
CA PRO A 180 5.26 -1.35 -10.70
C PRO A 180 6.78 -1.11 -10.54
N ALA A 181 7.52 -1.06 -11.65
CA ALA A 181 8.97 -0.82 -11.63
C ALA A 181 9.38 0.57 -11.07
N ASN A 182 8.49 1.56 -11.13
CA ASN A 182 8.74 2.95 -10.76
C ASN A 182 8.44 3.26 -9.29
N LEU A 183 8.56 2.27 -8.39
CA LEU A 183 8.39 2.49 -6.96
C LEU A 183 9.41 3.47 -6.39
N VAL A 184 8.94 4.24 -5.42
CA VAL A 184 9.75 5.19 -4.66
C VAL A 184 10.15 4.55 -3.33
N GLU A 185 11.39 4.77 -2.88
CA GLU A 185 11.85 4.30 -1.58
C GLU A 185 11.09 4.96 -0.41
N GLY A 186 10.80 4.17 0.63
CA GLY A 186 10.12 4.61 1.84
C GLY A 186 9.24 3.52 2.45
N HIS A 187 8.46 3.91 3.45
CA HIS A 187 7.50 3.03 4.10
C HIS A 187 6.17 3.04 3.35
N TYR A 188 5.67 1.85 3.06
CA TYR A 188 4.36 1.63 2.47
C TYR A 188 3.47 1.02 3.55
N THR A 189 2.22 1.45 3.64
CA THR A 189 1.26 0.94 4.61
C THR A 189 0.23 0.10 3.90
N ALA A 190 0.18 -1.19 4.22
CA ALA A 190 -0.91 -2.07 3.84
C ALA A 190 -1.99 -2.04 4.92
N ARG A 191 -3.22 -1.69 4.57
CA ARG A 191 -4.38 -1.69 5.46
C ARG A 191 -5.41 -2.68 4.95
N ILE A 192 -5.86 -3.57 5.83
CA ILE A 192 -6.88 -4.57 5.58
C ILE A 192 -8.12 -4.14 6.35
N PHE A 193 -9.26 -4.08 5.66
CA PHE A 193 -10.56 -3.78 6.24
C PHE A 193 -11.47 -4.99 6.05
N LEU A 194 -12.15 -5.40 7.12
CA LEU A 194 -13.32 -6.26 7.01
C LEU A 194 -14.55 -5.39 6.97
N THR A 195 -15.44 -5.74 6.06
CA THR A 195 -16.71 -5.05 5.90
C THR A 195 -17.85 -6.03 5.94
N ARG A 196 -18.93 -5.65 6.61
CA ARG A 196 -20.20 -6.37 6.64
C ARG A 196 -21.34 -5.37 6.46
N ASP A 197 -22.30 -5.68 5.60
CA ASP A 197 -23.38 -4.74 5.23
C ASP A 197 -22.85 -3.34 4.84
N ARG A 198 -21.70 -3.31 4.16
CA ARG A 198 -21.00 -2.10 3.72
C ARG A 198 -20.42 -1.22 4.84
N GLN A 199 -20.36 -1.75 6.06
CA GLN A 199 -19.75 -1.10 7.22
C GLN A 199 -18.42 -1.76 7.58
N VAL A 200 -17.42 -0.96 7.95
CA VAL A 200 -16.12 -1.48 8.42
C VAL A 200 -16.30 -2.00 9.84
N VAL A 201 -16.09 -3.32 10.02
CA VAL A 201 -16.21 -3.98 11.33
C VAL A 201 -14.86 -4.13 12.03
N SER A 202 -13.78 -4.24 11.25
CA SER A 202 -12.42 -4.39 11.77
C SER A 202 -11.40 -3.88 10.75
N SER A 203 -10.26 -3.42 11.24
CA SER A 203 -9.15 -2.98 10.40
C SER A 203 -7.80 -3.41 10.98
N HIS A 204 -6.87 -3.80 10.13
CA HIS A 204 -5.50 -4.11 10.51
C HIS A 204 -4.52 -3.39 9.59
N GLU A 205 -3.43 -2.88 10.14
CA GLU A 205 -2.41 -2.16 9.39
C GLU A 205 -1.03 -2.80 9.59
N THR A 206 -0.25 -2.83 8.52
CA THR A 206 1.11 -3.35 8.54
C THR A 206 2.00 -2.57 7.58
N VAL A 207 3.28 -2.49 7.89
CA VAL A 207 4.25 -1.68 7.15
C VAL A 207 5.09 -2.58 6.26
N ILE A 208 5.27 -2.15 5.01
CA ILE A 208 6.17 -2.71 4.02
C ILE A 208 7.33 -1.75 3.85
N GLU A 209 8.55 -2.22 4.10
CA GLU A 209 9.77 -1.43 3.91
C GLU A 209 10.25 -1.55 2.46
N VAL A 210 10.20 -0.45 1.71
CA VAL A 210 10.69 -0.41 0.33
C VAL A 210 12.02 0.35 0.31
N SER A 211 13.09 -0.38 0.02
CA SER A 211 14.46 0.16 0.05
C SER A 211 15.21 -0.17 -1.23
N LYS A 212 16.06 0.76 -1.67
CA LYS A 212 17.03 0.46 -2.72
C LYS A 212 18.08 -0.48 -2.14
N VAL A 213 18.32 -1.59 -2.82
CA VAL A 213 19.42 -2.49 -2.48
C VAL A 213 20.33 -2.62 -3.70
N GLY A 214 21.63 -2.55 -3.46
CA GLY A 214 22.66 -2.61 -4.49
C GLY A 214 23.77 -3.58 -4.12
N LEU A 215 24.77 -3.66 -5.00
CA LEU A 215 26.00 -4.44 -4.80
C LEU A 215 26.65 -4.13 -3.44
N GLU A 216 26.53 -2.89 -2.97
CA GLU A 216 27.03 -2.43 -1.66
C GLU A 216 26.44 -3.23 -0.50
N ARG A 217 25.12 -3.48 -0.49
CA ARG A 217 24.48 -4.28 0.55
C ARG A 217 24.87 -5.74 0.43
N TRP A 218 24.94 -6.28 -0.79
CA TRP A 218 25.44 -7.64 -1.00
C TRP A 218 26.87 -7.83 -0.48
N ILE A 219 27.77 -6.87 -0.73
CA ILE A 219 29.14 -6.87 -0.19
C ILE A 219 29.11 -6.77 1.34
N PHE A 220 28.29 -5.87 1.89
CA PHE A 220 28.15 -5.68 3.33
C PHE A 220 27.67 -6.96 4.02
N ASP A 221 26.61 -7.59 3.49
CA ASP A 221 26.04 -8.83 4.00
C ASP A 221 27.06 -9.98 3.86
N LEU A 222 27.79 -10.06 2.75
CA LEU A 222 28.90 -11.02 2.59
C LEU A 222 29.99 -10.83 3.65
N ALA A 223 30.39 -9.58 3.90
CA ALA A 223 31.44 -9.28 4.86
C ALA A 223 31.03 -9.59 6.30
N HIS A 224 29.76 -9.41 6.66
CA HIS A 224 29.28 -9.58 8.04
C HIS A 224 28.66 -10.95 8.32
N GLU A 225 27.83 -11.48 7.41
CA GLU A 225 27.16 -12.77 7.59
C GLU A 225 28.02 -13.96 7.12
N LYS A 226 28.92 -13.75 6.15
CA LYS A 226 29.82 -14.78 5.62
C LYS A 226 31.29 -14.31 5.50
N PRO A 227 31.94 -13.91 6.61
CA PRO A 227 33.26 -13.25 6.57
C PRO A 227 34.35 -14.09 5.87
N LEU A 228 34.32 -15.42 6.04
CA LEU A 228 35.26 -16.34 5.39
C LEU A 228 35.13 -16.31 3.85
N LEU A 229 33.91 -16.29 3.34
CA LEU A 229 33.65 -16.27 1.90
C LEU A 229 34.06 -14.93 1.30
N TYR A 230 33.77 -13.83 2.00
CA TYR A 230 34.22 -12.49 1.62
C TYR A 230 35.75 -12.37 1.58
N GLY A 231 36.44 -12.92 2.59
CA GLY A 231 37.90 -12.95 2.63
C GLY A 231 38.51 -13.72 1.45
N LEU A 232 38.00 -14.92 1.16
CA LEU A 232 38.45 -15.71 0.01
C LEU A 232 38.19 -15.02 -1.33
N LEU A 233 37.01 -14.42 -1.51
CA LEU A 233 36.68 -13.64 -2.69
C LEU A 233 37.62 -12.44 -2.85
N SER A 234 37.94 -11.74 -1.75
CA SER A 234 38.87 -10.61 -1.75
C SER A 234 40.28 -11.04 -2.17
N ILE A 235 40.78 -12.15 -1.64
CA ILE A 235 42.09 -12.72 -2.02
C ILE A 235 42.10 -13.08 -3.51
N PHE A 236 41.03 -13.74 -3.99
CA PHE A 236 40.90 -14.12 -5.39
C PHE A 236 40.93 -12.91 -6.32
N ILE A 237 40.15 -11.86 -6.01
CA ILE A 237 40.14 -10.61 -6.78
C ILE A 237 41.52 -9.95 -6.75
N ALA A 238 42.21 -9.94 -5.61
CA ALA A 238 43.55 -9.38 -5.48
C ALA A 238 44.59 -10.11 -6.37
N ILE A 239 44.54 -11.45 -6.39
CA ILE A 239 45.41 -12.26 -7.26
C ILE A 239 45.14 -11.95 -8.74
N LEU A 240 43.87 -11.92 -9.15
CA LEU A 240 43.48 -11.59 -10.52
C LEU A 240 43.91 -10.18 -10.92
N ALA A 241 43.72 -9.20 -10.04
CA ALA A 241 44.12 -7.82 -10.29
C ALA A 241 45.65 -7.68 -10.41
N GLY A 242 46.40 -8.33 -9.52
CA GLY A 242 47.87 -8.31 -9.56
C GLY A 242 48.42 -8.96 -10.83
N TRP A 243 47.88 -10.12 -11.21
CA TRP A 243 48.23 -10.78 -12.46
C TRP A 243 47.85 -9.95 -13.70
N GLY A 244 46.63 -9.40 -13.73
CA GLY A 244 46.13 -8.57 -14.83
C GLY A 244 46.93 -7.28 -15.02
N ALA A 245 47.27 -6.58 -13.94
CA ALA A 245 48.12 -5.40 -13.99
C ALA A 245 49.51 -5.75 -14.57
N SER A 246 50.11 -6.85 -14.11
CA SER A 246 51.40 -7.33 -14.65
C SER A 246 51.33 -7.57 -16.15
N ALA A 247 50.27 -8.24 -16.64
CA ALA A 247 50.08 -8.50 -18.06
C ALA A 247 49.91 -7.22 -18.89
N VAL A 248 49.16 -6.23 -18.39
CA VAL A 248 48.98 -4.93 -19.05
C VAL A 248 50.30 -4.16 -19.12
N PHE A 249 51.06 -4.08 -18.01
CA PHE A 249 52.36 -3.40 -18.00
C PHE A 249 53.39 -4.06 -18.91
N GLN A 250 53.39 -5.39 -19.01
CA GLN A 250 54.23 -6.09 -19.99
C GLN A 250 53.88 -5.73 -21.43
N ARG A 251 52.60 -5.48 -21.73
CA ARG A 251 52.12 -5.18 -23.07
C ARG A 251 52.34 -3.72 -23.49
N ILE A 252 52.37 -2.78 -22.55
CA ILE A 252 52.64 -1.34 -22.80
C ILE A 252 54.15 -1.06 -22.92
N ARG A 253 55.00 -1.96 -22.40
CA ARG A 253 56.47 -1.80 -22.42
C ARG A 253 57.14 -2.39 -23.68
N LEU A 254 56.34 -2.95 -24.60
CA LEU A 254 56.71 -3.38 -25.96
C LEU A 254 56.21 -2.34 -26.97
#